data_AF-A0AAW8KI09-F1
#
_entry.id   AF-A0AAW8KI09-F1
#
_cell.length_a   1.000
_cell.length_b   1.000
_cell.length_c   1.000
_cell.angle_alpha   90.00
_cell.angle_beta   90.00
_cell.angle_gamma   90.00
#
_symmetry.space_group_name_H-M   'P 1'
#
loop_
_entity.id
_entity.type
_entity.pdbx_description
1 polymer ?
#
loop_
_entity_poly.entity_id
_entity_poly.type
_entity_poly.pdbx_seq_one_letter_code
_entity_poly.pdbx_strand_id
1 'polypeptide(L)' 'MVYKVLTSLEYGVPQMRQRVYFVGIRKDLGKNIDEFQWPEPVEKPSLSDFLIDDNVASLERLDILSYYLKNPT' A
#
# COMPACT_ATOMS: atom_id res chain seq x y z
N MET A 1 2.91 2.22 23.11
CA MET A 1 3.03 2.57 21.67
C MET A 1 3.88 1.49 21.05
N VAL A 2 3.47 0.97 19.90
CA VAL A 2 4.23 -0.04 19.15
C VAL A 2 4.42 0.43 17.72
N TYR A 3 5.45 -0.07 17.05
CA TYR A 3 5.70 0.23 15.65
C TYR A 3 6.15 -1.02 14.89
N LYS A 4 5.90 -1.06 13.59
CA LYS A 4 6.37 -2.12 12.70
C LYS A 4 6.50 -1.57 11.28
N VAL A 5 7.45 -2.12 10.54
CA VAL A 5 7.59 -1.86 9.11
C VAL A 5 6.81 -2.94 8.36
N LEU A 6 5.85 -2.54 7.54
CA LEU A 6 5.01 -3.45 6.76
C LEU A 6 5.19 -3.19 5.27
N THR A 7 5.10 -4.25 4.46
CA THR A 7 5.08 -4.17 3.00
C THR A 7 3.71 -4.58 2.47
N SER A 8 3.15 -3.83 1.53
CA SER A 8 1.84 -4.15 0.96
C SER A 8 1.80 -5.52 0.25
N LEU A 9 2.96 -6.05 -0.15
CA LEU A 9 3.12 -7.38 -0.75
C LEU A 9 2.68 -8.53 0.17
N GLU A 10 2.79 -8.36 1.49
CA GLU A 10 2.41 -9.36 2.49
C GLU A 10 0.93 -9.27 2.88
N TYR A 11 0.19 -8.28 2.36
CA TYR A 11 -1.17 -7.95 2.81
C TYR A 11 -2.13 -7.80 1.63
N GLY A 12 -2.06 -8.70 0.65
CA GLY A 12 -3.05 -8.80 -0.41
C GLY A 12 -2.91 -7.80 -1.57
N VAL A 13 -1.83 -7.01 -1.64
CA VAL A 13 -1.65 -6.00 -2.70
C VAL A 13 -0.36 -6.28 -3.48
N PRO A 14 -0.42 -6.49 -4.81
CA PRO A 14 0.76 -6.74 -5.64
C PRO A 14 1.55 -5.47 -5.95
N GLN A 15 1.97 -4.74 -4.92
CA GLN A 15 2.67 -3.46 -5.02
C GLN A 15 3.80 -3.37 -3.99
N MET A 16 5.02 -3.10 -4.46
CA MET A 16 6.19 -2.95 -3.59
C MET A 16 6.15 -1.58 -2.89
N ARG A 17 5.61 -1.56 -1.67
CA ARG A 17 5.56 -0.37 -0.83
C ARG A 17 5.75 -0.74 0.62
N GLN A 18 6.93 -0.39 1.11
CA GLN A 18 7.28 -0.54 2.50
C GLN A 18 7.04 0.77 3.25
N ARG A 19 6.32 0.70 4.37
CA ARG A 19 6.02 1.87 5.21
C ARG A 19 6.14 1.48 6.69
N VAL A 20 6.53 2.45 7.51
CA VAL A 20 6.56 2.32 8.96
C VAL A 20 5.20 2.75 9.51
N TYR A 21 4.62 1.90 10.35
CA TYR A 21 3.34 2.17 11.01
C TYR A 21 3.57 2.30 12.51
N PHE A 22 2.97 3.33 13.11
CA PHE A 22 2.96 3.57 14.55
C PHE A 22 1.53 3.41 15.06
N VAL A 23 1.35 2.62 16.12
CA VAL A 23 0.05 2.40 16.75
C VAL A 23 0.11 2.78 18.23
N GLY A 24 -0.85 3.59 18.64
CA GLY A 24 -1.02 4.01 20.03
C GLY A 24 -2.49 3.96 20.42
N ILE A 25 -2.77 3.42 21.60
CA ILE A 25 -4.09 3.45 22.20
C ILE A 25 -4.12 4.55 23.25
N ARG A 26 -5.22 5.30 23.28
CA ARG A 26 -5.48 6.34 24.28
C ARG A 26 -5.47 5.75 25.70
N LYS A 27 -4.78 6.41 26.63
CA LYS A 27 -4.57 5.92 28.00
C LYS A 27 -5.87 5.76 28.79
N ASP A 28 -6.84 6.64 28.54
CA ASP A 28 -8.14 6.66 29.24
C ASP A 28 -9.05 5.46 28.89
N LEU A 29 -8.74 4.73 27.82
CA LEU A 29 -9.53 3.56 27.41
C LEU A 29 -9.22 2.30 28.22
N GLY A 30 -8.22 2.34 29.12
CA GLY A 30 -7.86 1.20 29.98
C GLY A 30 -7.37 -0.05 29.22
N LYS A 31 -7.01 0.09 27.94
CA LYS A 31 -6.52 -1.00 27.10
C LYS A 31 -5.00 -1.06 27.12
N ASN A 32 -4.44 -2.25 27.29
CA ASN A 32 -3.01 -2.43 27.15
C ASN A 32 -2.62 -2.49 25.66
N ILE A 33 -1.64 -1.67 25.27
CA ILE A 33 -1.08 -1.72 23.91
C ILE A 33 -0.40 -3.05 23.60
N ASP A 34 0.05 -3.79 24.61
CA ASP A 34 0.71 -5.09 24.44
C ASP A 34 -0.26 -6.17 23.94
N GLU A 35 -1.58 -5.94 24.06
CA GLU A 35 -2.62 -6.83 23.51
C GLU A 35 -2.84 -6.63 22.00
N PHE A 36 -2.38 -5.49 21.44
CA PHE A 36 -2.54 -5.22 20.01
C PHE A 36 -1.76 -6.22 19.17
N GLN A 37 -2.44 -6.84 18.21
CA GLN A 37 -1.82 -7.73 17.22
C GLN A 37 -1.77 -7.05 15.86
N TRP A 38 -0.64 -7.19 15.18
CA TRP A 38 -0.53 -6.82 13.78
C TRP A 38 -1.41 -7.75 12.94
N PRO A 39 -1.90 -7.28 11.77
CA PRO A 39 -2.63 -8.16 10.88
C PRO A 39 -1.74 -9.34 10.44
N GLU A 40 -2.38 -10.49 10.26
CA GLU A 40 -1.75 -11.65 9.66
C GLU A 40 -1.50 -11.42 8.16
N PRO A 41 -0.42 -11.98 7.59
CA PRO A 41 -0.17 -11.90 6.16
C PRO A 41 -1.31 -12.52 5.34
N VAL A 42 -1.56 -11.94 4.17
CA VAL A 42 -2.56 -12.41 3.20
C VAL A 42 -1.87 -12.56 1.85
N GLU A 43 -2.06 -13.71 1.21
CA GLU A 43 -1.54 -13.94 -0.14
C GLU A 43 -2.05 -12.87 -1.10
N LYS A 44 -1.13 -12.32 -1.90
CA LYS A 44 -1.45 -11.34 -2.91
C LYS A 44 -1.98 -12.03 -4.19
N PRO A 45 -3.05 -11.51 -4.80
CA PRO A 45 -3.48 -11.92 -6.14
C PRO A 45 -2.39 -11.67 -7.19
N SER A 46 -2.61 -12.21 -8.40
CA SER A 46 -1.72 -11.95 -9.52
C SER A 46 -1.80 -10.48 -9.93
N LEU A 47 -0.68 -9.90 -10.40
CA LEU A 47 -0.71 -8.55 -10.94
C LEU A 47 -1.64 -8.44 -12.15
N SER A 48 -1.77 -9.53 -12.93
CA SER A 48 -2.65 -9.62 -14.09
C SER A 48 -4.11 -9.30 -13.76
N ASP A 49 -4.56 -9.59 -12.54
CA ASP A 49 -5.94 -9.35 -12.10
C ASP A 49 -6.26 -7.84 -11.98
N PHE A 50 -5.26 -6.97 -12.05
CA PHE A 50 -5.38 -5.50 -11.97
C PHE A 50 -5.08 -4.79 -13.29
N LEU A 51 -4.71 -5.53 -14.34
CA LEU A 51 -4.48 -4.97 -15.67
C LEU A 51 -5.83 -4.78 -16.38
N ILE A 52 -5.92 -3.75 -17.24
CA ILE A 52 -7.10 -3.48 -18.06
C ILE A 52 -6.66 -3.44 -19.51
N ASP A 53 -7.08 -4.44 -20.29
CA ASP A 53 -6.65 -4.58 -21.69
C ASP A 53 -7.48 -3.69 -22.62
N ASP A 54 -8.78 -3.53 -22.34
CA ASP A 54 -9.73 -2.91 -23.27
C ASP A 54 -10.06 -1.43 -22.95
N ASN A 55 -9.32 -0.80 -22.04
CA ASN A 55 -9.55 0.59 -21.64
C ASN A 55 -8.36 1.48 -22.02
N VAL A 56 -8.46 2.06 -23.21
CA VAL A 56 -7.44 2.99 -23.70
C VAL A 56 -7.51 4.29 -22.88
N ALA A 57 -6.35 4.72 -22.38
CA ALA A 57 -6.24 6.00 -21.70
C ALA A 57 -6.68 7.16 -22.61
N SER A 58 -7.37 8.15 -22.06
CA SER A 58 -7.71 9.37 -22.80
C SER A 58 -6.44 10.11 -23.22
N LEU A 59 -6.53 10.92 -24.29
CA LEU A 59 -5.42 11.76 -24.74
C LEU A 59 -4.87 12.63 -23.60
N GLU A 60 -5.74 13.24 -22.80
CA GLU A 60 -5.35 14.00 -21.60
C GLU A 60 -4.53 13.17 -20.60
N ARG A 61 -4.93 11.92 -20.33
CA ARG A 61 -4.18 11.02 -19.44
C ARG A 61 -2.82 10.64 -20.03
N LEU A 62 -2.74 10.42 -21.34
CA LEU A 62 -1.50 10.12 -22.04
C LEU A 62 -0.54 11.31 -21.98
N ASP A 63 -1.04 12.53 -22.13
CA ASP A 63 -0.23 13.75 -22.03
C ASP A 63 0.35 13.92 -20.62
N ILE A 64 -0.46 13.72 -19.57
CA ILE A 64 -0.02 13.74 -18.17
C ILE A 64 1.06 12.67 -17.93
N LEU A 65 0.83 11.44 -18.40
CA LEU A 65 1.81 10.36 -18.30
C LEU A 65 3.13 10.72 -18.99
N SER A 66 3.05 11.28 -20.20
CA SER A 66 4.23 11.69 -20.97
C SER A 66 5.07 12.75 -20.25
N TYR A 67 4.43 13.63 -19.47
CA TYR A 67 5.11 14.63 -18.65
C TYR A 67 5.91 13.97 -17.52
N TYR A 68 5.31 13.05 -16.77
CA TYR A 68 5.96 12.38 -15.64
C TYR A 68 7.04 11.36 -16.04
N LEU A 69 7.02 10.88 -17.28
CA LEU A 69 8.05 9.97 -17.80
C LEU A 69 9.34 10.71 -18.22
N LYS A 70 9.32 12.04 -18.34
CA LYS A 70 10.52 12.86 -18.63
C LYS A 70 11.34 13.07 -17.35
N ASN A 71 11.97 12.02 -16.85
CA ASN A 71 12.95 12.14 -15.77
C ASN A 71 14.31 12.52 -16.36
N PRO A 72 14.96 13.62 -15.92
CA PRO A 72 16.35 13.86 -16.26
C PRO A 72 17.19 12.75 -15.64
N THR A 73 17.75 11.89 -16.49
CA THR A 73 18.81 10.94 -16.13
C THR A 73 20.10 11.66 -15.75
#